data_AF-A0A355DK67-F1
#
_entry.id   AF-A0A355DK67-F1
#
_cell.length_a   1.000
_cell.length_b   1.000
_cell.length_c   1.000
_cell.angle_alpha   90.00
_cell.angle_beta   90.00
_cell.angle_gamma   90.00
#
_symmetry.space_group_name_H-M   'P 1'
#
loop_
_entity.id
_entity.type
_entity.pdbx_description
1 polymer ?
#
loop_
_entity_poly.entity_id
_entity_poly.type
_entity_poly.pdbx_seq_one_letter_code
_entity_poly.pdbx_strand_id
1 'polypeptide(L)'
;NRPGSYALSLVGGAGSQPGVQFPNLAQAIEQAGGITLSADIRRVQLRRLQRLGSEDVITIDLLELVQTGNSPQNLKLRDGDTIFIPTSTNVTLSEIQQIAATGFAPKPDEPRTVAVVGEVTRPGSYVVIGGNTRTSERTLGLPTVTRAIQLAGGIKPMANIRQIQVRRLTRSGTEQIIAVDLWQLLQSGDFNQDTILQDRDTIFVPTAPEMSPSEATELATVSFSPDTIQVSVVGEVIRPGVVQVPPNTPLNQALLTAGGFDQNRASKSSVELIRLNPDGTVSKRTVPIDLAQGINEESNPILRNNDIIVVDRSNVVRVTDSIQTTLQPVDRVFGFLNILRLLGIFF
;
A
#
# COMPACT_ATOMS: atom_id res chain seq x y z
N ASN A 1 23.68 -13.14 5.40
CA ASN A 1 23.06 -12.07 4.60
C ASN A 1 24.09 -11.04 4.12
N ARG A 2 25.33 -11.08 4.61
CA ARG A 2 26.45 -10.23 4.22
C ARG A 2 27.49 -11.14 3.56
N PRO A 3 27.62 -11.20 2.23
CA PRO A 3 28.68 -11.98 1.60
C PRO A 3 30.03 -11.28 1.83
N GLY A 4 31.10 -12.06 1.97
CA GLY A 4 32.44 -11.53 2.21
C GLY A 4 33.38 -12.58 2.79
N SER A 5 34.59 -12.14 3.12
CA SER A 5 35.58 -12.95 3.83
C SER A 5 35.44 -12.73 5.33
N TYR A 6 35.41 -13.82 6.09
CA TYR A 6 35.22 -13.78 7.55
C TYR A 6 36.39 -14.48 8.24
N ALA A 7 36.97 -13.82 9.23
CA ALA A 7 37.91 -14.44 10.15
C ALA A 7 37.11 -15.09 11.28
N LEU A 8 37.20 -16.42 11.35
CA LEU A 8 36.59 -17.23 12.39
C LEU A 8 37.67 -17.63 13.40
N SER A 9 37.41 -17.36 14.69
CA SER A 9 38.35 -17.70 15.76
C SER A 9 38.16 -19.13 16.23
N LEU A 10 39.28 -19.80 16.50
CA LEU A 10 39.27 -21.07 17.22
C LEU A 10 38.89 -20.79 18.68
N VAL A 11 37.87 -21.48 19.20
CA VAL A 11 37.48 -21.32 20.60
C VAL A 11 38.22 -22.37 21.43
N GLY A 12 39.04 -21.92 22.37
CA GLY A 12 39.70 -22.82 23.32
C GLY A 12 38.73 -23.24 24.43
N GLY A 13 38.57 -24.54 24.66
CA GLY A 13 37.84 -25.05 25.81
C GLY A 13 38.57 -24.76 27.12
N ALA A 14 37.85 -24.25 28.13
CA ALA A 14 38.36 -24.13 29.50
C ALA A 14 38.13 -25.44 30.29
N GLY A 15 39.11 -25.87 31.09
CA GLY A 15 39.03 -27.07 31.92
C GLY A 15 40.25 -27.99 31.81
N SER A 16 40.16 -29.19 32.38
CA SER A 16 41.24 -30.20 32.46
C SER A 16 41.50 -30.96 31.13
N GLN A 17 40.72 -30.66 30.08
CA GLN A 17 40.97 -31.10 28.71
C GLN A 17 40.73 -29.92 27.75
N PRO A 18 41.70 -29.00 27.59
CA PRO A 18 41.55 -27.87 26.70
C PRO A 18 41.56 -28.35 25.25
N GLY A 19 40.38 -28.65 24.72
CA GLY A 19 40.17 -28.94 23.30
C GLY A 19 40.11 -27.65 22.49
N VAL A 20 40.60 -27.69 21.26
CA VAL A 20 40.37 -26.61 20.28
C VAL A 20 39.07 -26.89 19.55
N GLN A 21 38.07 -26.04 19.75
CA GLN A 21 36.83 -26.08 18.98
C GLN A 21 37.04 -25.33 17.67
N PHE A 22 37.01 -26.08 16.57
CA PHE A 22 37.08 -25.52 15.23
C PHE A 22 35.76 -24.86 14.85
N PRO A 23 35.81 -23.75 14.09
CA PRO A 23 34.61 -23.11 13.60
C PRO A 23 33.86 -24.03 12.65
N ASN A 24 32.53 -23.91 12.64
CA ASN A 24 31.65 -24.70 11.80
C ASN A 24 30.83 -23.83 10.84
N LEU A 25 30.17 -24.50 9.90
CA LEU A 25 29.32 -23.86 8.90
C LEU A 25 28.26 -22.94 9.52
N ALA A 26 27.61 -23.39 10.60
CA ALA A 26 26.60 -22.63 11.33
C ALA A 26 27.14 -21.28 11.83
N GLN A 27 28.28 -21.29 12.51
CA GLN A 27 28.94 -20.07 13.01
C GLN A 27 29.34 -19.12 11.89
N ALA A 28 29.83 -19.65 10.76
CA ALA A 28 30.18 -18.83 9.60
C ALA A 28 28.94 -18.14 9.00
N ILE A 29 27.82 -18.87 8.88
CA ILE A 29 26.55 -18.33 8.40
C ILE A 29 26.03 -17.25 9.36
N GLU A 30 26.09 -17.50 10.67
CA GLU A 30 25.68 -16.54 11.69
C GLU A 30 26.53 -15.26 11.64
N GLN A 31 27.85 -15.39 11.58
CA GLN A 31 28.77 -14.24 11.46
C GLN A 31 28.54 -13.46 10.17
N ALA A 32 28.17 -14.15 9.08
CA ALA A 32 27.73 -13.54 7.84
C ALA A 32 26.33 -12.90 7.93
N GLY A 33 25.71 -12.83 9.12
CA GLY A 33 24.39 -12.26 9.34
C GLY A 33 23.27 -13.14 8.79
N GLY A 34 23.41 -14.46 8.87
CA GLY A 34 22.38 -15.44 8.51
C GLY A 34 22.29 -15.80 7.03
N ILE A 35 21.15 -16.34 6.62
CA ILE A 35 20.78 -16.67 5.24
C ILE A 35 19.63 -15.77 4.79
N THR A 36 19.50 -15.55 3.49
CA THR A 36 18.31 -14.86 2.93
C THR A 36 17.11 -15.80 3.01
N LEU A 37 15.90 -15.26 3.13
CA LEU A 37 14.68 -16.09 3.12
C LEU A 37 14.41 -16.77 1.77
N SER A 38 15.05 -16.29 0.70
CA SER A 38 15.05 -16.93 -0.63
C SER A 38 16.19 -17.93 -0.83
N ALA A 39 16.97 -18.25 0.21
CA ALA A 39 18.06 -19.21 0.10
C ALA A 39 17.54 -20.63 -0.11
N ASP A 40 18.18 -21.38 -1.00
CA ASP A 40 18.01 -22.83 -1.06
C ASP A 40 18.89 -23.47 0.01
N ILE A 41 18.28 -23.71 1.18
CA ILE A 41 18.96 -24.27 2.34
C ILE A 41 19.25 -25.76 2.19
N ARG A 42 18.63 -26.46 1.25
CA ARG A 42 18.87 -27.90 1.03
C ARG A 42 20.09 -28.17 0.17
N ARG A 43 20.57 -27.16 -0.58
CA ARG A 43 21.68 -27.28 -1.54
C ARG A 43 22.82 -26.30 -1.25
N VAL A 44 23.15 -26.10 0.02
CA VAL A 44 24.31 -25.29 0.39
C VAL A 44 25.59 -25.99 -0.02
N GLN A 45 26.53 -25.27 -0.61
CA GLN A 45 27.79 -25.82 -1.09
C GLN A 45 28.94 -25.29 -0.24
N LEU A 46 29.72 -26.20 0.34
CA LEU A 46 31.03 -25.92 0.89
C LEU A 46 32.07 -26.30 -0.17
N ARG A 47 32.83 -25.33 -0.65
CA ARG A 47 33.91 -25.52 -1.62
C ARG A 47 35.24 -25.42 -0.92
N ARG A 48 36.08 -26.43 -1.08
CA ARG A 48 37.39 -26.52 -0.43
C ARG A 48 38.48 -26.73 -1.47
N LEU A 49 39.46 -25.84 -1.49
CA LEU A 49 40.61 -25.97 -2.36
C LEU A 49 41.58 -27.03 -1.83
N GLN A 50 41.90 -28.03 -2.66
CA GLN A 50 42.93 -29.02 -2.34
C GLN A 50 44.33 -28.55 -2.76
N ARG A 51 45.37 -29.19 -2.20
CA ARG A 51 46.79 -28.89 -2.48
C ARG A 51 47.19 -28.97 -3.97
N LEU A 52 46.43 -29.72 -4.79
CA LEU A 52 46.67 -29.89 -6.22
C LEU A 52 45.81 -28.97 -7.10
N GLY A 53 45.07 -28.02 -6.51
CA GLY A 53 44.22 -27.07 -7.24
C GLY A 53 42.84 -27.60 -7.62
N SER A 54 42.51 -28.86 -7.29
CA SER A 54 41.14 -29.38 -7.37
C SER A 54 40.25 -28.76 -6.28
N GLU A 55 39.01 -28.40 -6.62
CA GLU A 55 38.00 -27.99 -5.66
C GLU A 55 37.11 -29.18 -5.26
N ASP A 56 37.08 -29.50 -3.97
CA ASP A 56 36.06 -30.39 -3.41
C ASP A 56 34.78 -29.58 -3.17
N VAL A 57 33.66 -30.01 -3.75
CA VAL A 57 32.34 -29.42 -3.51
C VAL A 57 31.50 -30.38 -2.68
N ILE A 58 31.19 -29.96 -1.45
CA ILE A 58 30.35 -30.71 -0.52
C ILE A 58 28.98 -30.03 -0.48
N THR A 59 27.94 -30.74 -0.92
CA THR A 59 26.54 -30.28 -0.82
C THR A 59 25.98 -30.65 0.54
N ILE A 60 25.31 -29.69 1.18
CA ILE A 60 24.84 -29.75 2.57
C ILE A 60 23.37 -29.33 2.59
N ASP A 61 22.56 -30.17 3.22
CA ASP A 61 21.18 -29.82 3.58
C ASP A 61 21.19 -29.17 4.97
N LEU A 62 21.11 -27.84 5.00
CA LEU A 62 21.03 -27.08 6.25
C LEU A 62 19.70 -27.29 6.98
N LEU A 63 18.62 -27.65 6.29
CA LEU A 63 17.33 -27.92 6.95
C LEU A 63 17.45 -29.16 7.83
N GLU A 64 18.02 -30.22 7.27
CA GLU A 64 18.31 -31.45 8.00
C GLU A 64 19.20 -31.17 9.22
N LEU A 65 20.28 -30.39 9.02
CA LEU A 65 21.21 -30.01 10.09
C LEU A 65 20.51 -29.33 11.28
N VAL A 66 19.56 -28.43 11.02
CA VAL A 66 18.84 -27.69 12.08
C VAL A 66 17.79 -28.56 12.76
N GLN A 67 17.08 -29.41 12.01
CA GLN A 67 15.99 -30.22 12.55
C GLN A 67 16.48 -31.38 13.43
N THR A 68 17.55 -32.05 13.02
CA THR A 68 18.00 -33.26 13.73
C THR A 68 18.87 -32.93 14.94
N GLY A 69 19.45 -31.72 15.01
CA GLY A 69 20.42 -31.31 16.04
C GLY A 69 21.70 -32.16 16.08
N ASN A 70 21.75 -33.22 15.27
CA ASN A 70 22.76 -34.23 15.18
C ASN A 70 23.02 -34.43 13.70
N SER A 71 24.16 -33.94 13.22
CA SER A 71 24.68 -34.42 11.97
C SER A 71 26.17 -34.70 12.09
N PRO A 72 26.67 -35.84 11.57
CA PRO A 72 28.10 -36.01 11.28
C PRO A 72 28.65 -34.94 10.31
N GLN A 73 27.78 -34.07 9.78
CA GLN A 73 28.05 -32.93 8.91
C GLN A 73 28.20 -31.59 9.65
N ASN A 74 28.42 -31.57 10.98
CA ASN A 74 28.95 -30.37 11.66
C ASN A 74 30.39 -30.11 11.17
N LEU A 75 30.49 -29.73 9.90
CA LEU A 75 31.69 -29.69 9.09
C LEU A 75 32.57 -28.59 9.65
N LYS A 76 33.69 -29.02 10.23
CA LYS A 76 34.76 -28.13 10.63
C LYS A 76 35.26 -27.41 9.38
N LEU A 77 35.19 -26.10 9.43
CA LEU A 77 35.71 -25.25 8.37
C LEU A 77 37.23 -25.26 8.44
N ARG A 78 37.84 -25.16 7.27
CA ARG A 78 39.28 -24.99 7.08
C ARG A 78 39.52 -23.61 6.50
N ASP A 79 40.74 -23.14 6.68
CA ASP A 79 41.18 -21.93 6.00
C ASP A 79 41.03 -22.07 4.48
N GLY A 80 40.55 -21.01 3.83
CA GLY A 80 40.23 -21.00 2.40
C GLY A 80 38.91 -21.68 1.98
N ASP A 81 38.12 -22.23 2.91
CA ASP A 81 36.79 -22.76 2.58
C ASP A 81 35.86 -21.64 2.08
N THR A 82 35.14 -21.90 0.99
CA THR A 82 34.13 -21.00 0.42
C THR A 82 32.74 -21.59 0.60
N ILE A 83 31.84 -20.84 1.22
CA ILE A 83 30.45 -21.25 1.42
C ILE A 83 29.58 -20.54 0.37
N PHE A 84 28.92 -21.31 -0.49
CA PHE A 84 27.99 -20.82 -1.48
C PHE A 84 26.58 -21.29 -1.15
N ILE A 85 25.65 -20.33 -1.03
CA ILE A 85 24.25 -20.58 -0.72
C ILE A 85 23.43 -20.15 -1.95
N PRO A 86 22.88 -21.10 -2.73
CA PRO A 86 22.08 -20.77 -3.90
C PRO A 86 20.78 -20.08 -3.49
N THR A 87 20.19 -19.35 -4.44
CA THR A 87 18.81 -18.84 -4.30
C THR A 87 17.85 -19.91 -4.79
N SER A 88 16.80 -20.22 -4.02
CA SER A 88 15.75 -21.12 -4.48
C SER A 88 14.87 -20.41 -5.49
N THR A 89 14.53 -21.10 -6.57
CA THR A 89 13.59 -20.63 -7.60
C THR A 89 12.14 -20.85 -7.20
N ASN A 90 11.87 -21.76 -6.26
CA ASN A 90 10.55 -22.09 -5.74
C ASN A 90 10.64 -22.13 -4.21
N VAL A 91 10.31 -21.01 -3.57
CA VAL A 91 10.34 -20.91 -2.11
C VAL A 91 8.91 -21.02 -1.60
N THR A 92 8.65 -22.01 -0.75
CA THR A 92 7.35 -22.11 -0.06
C THR A 92 7.39 -21.38 1.28
N LEU A 93 6.26 -20.85 1.76
CA LEU A 93 6.20 -20.23 3.09
C LEU A 93 6.49 -21.22 4.20
N SER A 94 6.14 -22.49 4.05
CA SER A 94 6.49 -23.51 5.04
C SER A 94 8.00 -23.63 5.19
N GLU A 95 8.76 -23.59 4.08
CA GLU A 95 10.22 -23.53 4.10
C GLU A 95 10.74 -22.21 4.66
N ILE A 96 10.11 -21.07 4.34
CA ILE A 96 10.50 -19.77 4.92
C ILE A 96 10.25 -19.76 6.43
N GLN A 97 9.11 -20.27 6.91
CA GLN A 97 8.81 -20.34 8.33
C GLN A 97 9.79 -21.27 9.04
N GLN A 98 10.19 -22.38 8.40
CA GLN A 98 11.24 -23.26 8.90
C GLN A 98 12.59 -22.54 8.95
N ILE A 99 12.96 -21.79 7.89
CA ILE A 99 14.15 -20.93 7.86
C ILE A 99 14.09 -19.89 8.98
N ALA A 100 12.97 -19.19 9.11
CA ALA A 100 12.70 -18.14 10.11
C ALA A 100 12.77 -18.68 11.55
N ALA A 101 12.38 -19.93 11.75
CA ALA A 101 12.51 -20.63 13.01
C ALA A 101 13.96 -21.09 13.29
N THR A 102 14.82 -21.16 12.27
CA THR A 102 16.26 -21.39 12.49
C THR A 102 16.93 -20.12 13.01
N GLY A 103 17.95 -20.28 13.86
CA GLY A 103 18.80 -19.15 14.30
C GLY A 103 19.58 -18.46 13.16
N PHE A 104 19.44 -18.93 11.93
CA PHE A 104 20.15 -18.43 10.75
C PHE A 104 19.30 -17.49 9.88
N ALA A 105 18.00 -17.30 10.13
CA ALA A 105 17.20 -16.38 9.33
C ALA A 105 17.59 -14.90 9.50
N PRO A 106 17.25 -14.03 8.53
CA PRO A 106 17.32 -12.59 8.75
C PRO A 106 16.33 -12.25 9.86
N LYS A 107 16.78 -11.45 10.83
CA LYS A 107 15.95 -11.10 11.97
C LYS A 107 14.68 -10.37 11.48
N PRO A 108 13.46 -10.80 11.86
CA PRO A 108 12.21 -10.21 11.38
C PRO A 108 12.04 -8.72 11.72
N ASP A 109 12.75 -8.25 12.75
CA ASP A 109 12.78 -6.87 13.21
C ASP A 109 13.78 -5.98 12.44
N GLU A 110 14.60 -6.55 11.55
CA GLU A 110 15.54 -5.77 10.75
C GLU A 110 14.78 -4.97 9.68
N PRO A 111 14.93 -3.62 9.67
CA PRO A 111 14.26 -2.78 8.69
C PRO A 111 14.71 -3.08 7.25
N ARG A 112 13.76 -3.11 6.31
CA ARG A 112 14.00 -3.24 4.87
C ARG A 112 13.56 -1.96 4.18
N THR A 113 14.46 -1.31 3.46
CA THR A 113 14.10 -0.15 2.63
C THR A 113 13.63 -0.65 1.28
N VAL A 114 12.37 -0.40 0.93
CA VAL A 114 11.78 -0.82 -0.34
C VAL A 114 11.21 0.39 -1.08
N ALA A 115 10.99 0.24 -2.39
CA ALA A 115 10.22 1.17 -3.19
C ALA A 115 8.85 0.56 -3.51
N VAL A 116 7.77 1.34 -3.37
CA VAL A 116 6.41 0.94 -3.77
C VAL A 116 5.94 1.92 -4.84
N VAL A 117 5.59 1.41 -6.02
CA VAL A 117 5.21 2.22 -7.18
C VAL A 117 4.02 1.62 -7.94
N GLY A 118 3.34 2.43 -8.75
CA GLY A 118 2.15 2.04 -9.51
C GLY A 118 0.82 2.44 -8.84
N GLU A 119 -0.18 1.55 -8.89
CA GLU A 119 -1.55 1.75 -8.39
C GLU A 119 -1.67 1.63 -6.86
N VAL A 120 -0.88 2.41 -6.16
CA VAL A 120 -0.96 2.59 -4.70
C VAL A 120 -1.30 4.03 -4.37
N THR A 121 -1.90 4.27 -3.20
CA THR A 121 -2.34 5.61 -2.78
C THR A 121 -1.17 6.60 -2.71
N ARG A 122 -0.03 6.17 -2.16
CA ARG A 122 1.17 6.99 -2.01
C ARG A 122 2.38 6.19 -2.53
N PRO A 123 2.79 6.37 -3.80
CA PRO A 123 4.03 5.81 -4.30
C PRO A 123 5.23 6.45 -3.59
N GLY A 124 6.29 5.68 -3.32
CA GLY A 124 7.48 6.19 -2.66
C GLY A 124 8.37 5.12 -2.05
N SER A 125 9.37 5.56 -1.29
CA SER A 125 10.23 4.66 -0.51
C SER A 125 9.68 4.47 0.90
N TYR A 126 9.70 3.23 1.36
CA TYR A 126 9.16 2.83 2.66
C TYR A 126 10.16 1.96 3.40
N VAL A 127 10.24 2.15 4.71
CA VAL A 127 10.96 1.25 5.61
C VAL A 127 9.96 0.26 6.18
N VAL A 128 10.09 -0.99 5.75
CA VAL A 128 9.22 -2.10 6.16
C VAL A 128 9.91 -2.86 7.27
N ILE A 129 9.25 -2.92 8.42
CA ILE A 129 9.65 -3.76 9.54
C ILE A 129 8.58 -4.85 9.68
N GLY A 130 9.00 -6.06 10.01
CA GLY A 130 8.08 -7.14 10.32
C GLY A 130 7.12 -6.81 11.46
N GLY A 131 5.86 -7.24 11.34
CA GLY A 131 4.81 -7.10 12.35
C GLY A 131 3.50 -6.48 11.85
N ASN A 132 2.47 -6.46 12.69
CA ASN A 132 1.22 -5.75 12.44
C ASN A 132 1.24 -4.37 13.13
N THR A 133 0.65 -3.33 12.52
CA THR A 133 0.43 -2.02 13.20
C THR A 133 -1.02 -1.76 13.56
N ARG A 134 -1.90 -2.75 13.44
CA ARG A 134 -3.30 -2.63 13.88
C ARG A 134 -3.47 -2.85 15.39
N THR A 135 -2.44 -3.36 16.07
CA THR A 135 -2.40 -3.57 17.51
C THR A 135 -1.15 -2.92 18.08
N SER A 136 -1.29 -2.22 19.21
CA SER A 136 -0.16 -1.64 19.97
C SER A 136 0.82 -2.69 20.52
N GLU A 137 0.61 -3.97 20.21
CA GLU A 137 1.53 -5.05 20.49
C GLU A 137 2.34 -5.35 19.22
N ARG A 138 3.67 -5.31 19.35
CA ARG A 138 4.62 -5.74 18.32
C ARG A 138 4.45 -7.25 18.13
N THR A 139 3.43 -7.66 17.38
CA THR A 139 3.28 -9.05 16.99
C THR A 139 4.39 -9.37 15.99
N LEU A 140 5.12 -10.46 16.21
CA LEU A 140 6.10 -10.99 15.27
C LEU A 140 5.42 -11.18 13.91
N GLY A 141 5.84 -10.43 12.90
CA GLY A 141 5.40 -10.57 11.52
C GLY A 141 6.58 -10.44 10.58
N LEU A 142 6.43 -10.85 9.33
CA LEU A 142 7.48 -10.76 8.32
C LEU A 142 7.31 -9.45 7.53
N PRO A 143 8.39 -8.85 7.01
CA PRO A 143 8.28 -7.67 6.15
C PRO A 143 7.76 -8.08 4.77
N THR A 144 6.44 -8.07 4.55
CA THR A 144 5.82 -8.61 3.31
C THR A 144 5.33 -7.54 2.32
N VAL A 145 4.92 -7.97 1.13
CA VAL A 145 4.34 -7.10 0.08
C VAL A 145 3.07 -6.41 0.59
N THR A 146 2.14 -7.15 1.21
CA THR A 146 0.90 -6.55 1.76
C THR A 146 1.22 -5.48 2.79
N ARG A 147 2.27 -5.69 3.60
CA ARG A 147 2.73 -4.73 4.60
C ARG A 147 3.26 -3.45 3.96
N ALA A 148 4.06 -3.56 2.91
CA ALA A 148 4.56 -2.40 2.18
C ALA A 148 3.44 -1.61 1.51
N ILE A 149 2.45 -2.30 0.92
CA ILE A 149 1.27 -1.68 0.32
C ILE A 149 0.44 -0.93 1.37
N GLN A 150 0.24 -1.51 2.56
CA GLN A 150 -0.41 -0.83 3.68
C GLN A 150 0.31 0.46 4.08
N LEU A 151 1.65 0.42 4.18
CA LEU A 151 2.46 1.61 4.48
C LEU A 151 2.33 2.68 3.38
N ALA A 152 2.21 2.26 2.12
CA ALA A 152 1.89 3.11 0.98
C ALA A 152 0.45 3.69 1.01
N GLY A 153 -0.32 3.42 2.07
CA GLY A 153 -1.70 3.90 2.21
C GLY A 153 -2.72 3.05 1.44
N GLY A 154 -2.36 1.81 1.12
CA GLY A 154 -3.21 0.85 0.43
C GLY A 154 -3.20 0.97 -1.09
N ILE A 155 -3.93 0.05 -1.72
CA ILE A 155 -4.14 0.02 -3.18
C ILE A 155 -5.16 1.07 -3.63
N LYS A 156 -5.04 1.52 -4.88
CA LYS A 156 -6.09 2.28 -5.55
C LYS A 156 -7.19 1.36 -6.09
N PRO A 157 -8.40 1.88 -6.39
CA PRO A 157 -9.50 1.06 -6.91
C PRO A 157 -9.18 0.30 -8.20
N MET A 158 -8.23 0.77 -9.02
CA MET A 158 -7.86 0.13 -10.29
C MET A 158 -6.59 -0.70 -10.20
N ALA A 159 -6.13 -1.04 -8.99
CA ALA A 159 -4.95 -1.86 -8.80
C ALA A 159 -5.20 -3.31 -9.28
N ASN A 160 -4.32 -3.81 -10.14
CA ASN A 160 -4.31 -5.21 -10.54
C ASN A 160 -3.47 -6.01 -9.55
N ILE A 161 -4.14 -6.59 -8.55
CA ILE A 161 -3.50 -7.36 -7.48
C ILE A 161 -3.12 -8.79 -7.88
N ARG A 162 -3.50 -9.24 -9.09
CA ARG A 162 -3.14 -10.56 -9.64
C ARG A 162 -1.73 -10.61 -10.24
N GLN A 163 -1.19 -9.44 -10.60
CA GLN A 163 0.04 -9.33 -11.38
C GLN A 163 1.04 -8.37 -10.73
N ILE A 164 1.06 -8.31 -9.40
CA ILE A 164 2.05 -7.51 -8.67
C ILE A 164 3.44 -8.09 -8.96
N GLN A 165 4.42 -7.22 -9.08
CA GLN A 165 5.80 -7.61 -9.35
C GLN A 165 6.70 -7.12 -8.22
N VAL A 166 7.44 -8.02 -7.60
CA VAL A 166 8.59 -7.67 -6.77
C VAL A 166 9.84 -7.80 -7.62
N ARG A 167 10.47 -6.66 -7.90
CA ARG A 167 11.75 -6.57 -8.61
C ARG A 167 12.87 -6.55 -7.60
N ARG A 168 13.70 -7.58 -7.63
CA ARG A 168 14.79 -7.81 -6.70
C ARG A 168 16.10 -7.80 -7.45
N LEU A 169 17.04 -6.96 -7.04
CA LEU A 169 18.38 -6.98 -7.59
C LEU A 169 19.14 -8.20 -7.04
N THR A 170 19.49 -9.13 -7.92
CA THR A 170 20.36 -10.25 -7.54
C THR A 170 21.77 -9.75 -7.29
N ARG A 171 22.57 -10.59 -6.63
CA ARG A 171 23.98 -10.26 -6.35
C ARG A 171 24.84 -10.12 -7.61
N SER A 172 24.42 -10.67 -8.74
CA SER A 172 25.07 -10.47 -10.04
C SER A 172 24.70 -9.13 -10.70
N GLY A 173 23.87 -8.31 -10.05
CA GLY A 173 23.35 -7.07 -10.61
C GLY A 173 22.21 -7.27 -11.62
N THR A 174 21.67 -8.49 -11.71
CA THR A 174 20.54 -8.81 -12.60
C THR A 174 19.23 -8.57 -11.87
N GLU A 175 18.23 -8.02 -12.54
CA GLU A 175 16.90 -7.87 -11.94
C GLU A 175 16.14 -9.21 -12.02
N GLN A 176 15.75 -9.75 -10.86
CA GLN A 176 14.84 -10.89 -10.74
C GLN A 176 13.42 -10.36 -10.51
N ILE A 177 12.48 -10.81 -11.33
CA ILE A 177 11.05 -10.49 -11.18
C ILE A 177 10.36 -11.65 -10.47
N ILE A 178 9.77 -11.38 -9.32
CA ILE A 178 8.94 -12.31 -8.56
C ILE A 178 7.49 -11.89 -8.77
N ALA A 179 6.69 -12.77 -9.38
CA ALA A 179 5.27 -12.55 -9.57
C ALA A 179 4.51 -12.79 -8.26
N VAL A 180 3.58 -11.90 -7.95
CA VAL A 180 2.77 -11.93 -6.74
C VAL A 180 1.29 -11.80 -7.13
N ASP A 181 0.50 -12.79 -6.74
CA ASP A 181 -0.96 -12.81 -6.94
C ASP A 181 -1.68 -12.70 -5.59
N LEU A 182 -1.89 -11.47 -5.11
CA LEU A 182 -2.63 -11.25 -3.86
C LEU A 182 -4.13 -11.55 -4.00
N TRP A 183 -4.65 -11.78 -5.22
CA TRP A 183 -6.03 -12.24 -5.36
C TRP A 183 -6.18 -13.67 -4.84
N GLN A 184 -5.18 -14.53 -5.08
CA GLN A 184 -5.13 -15.87 -4.47
C GLN A 184 -5.03 -15.80 -2.94
N LEU A 185 -4.26 -14.85 -2.38
CA LEU A 185 -4.26 -14.62 -0.93
C LEU A 185 -5.66 -14.34 -0.39
N LEU A 186 -6.46 -13.52 -1.10
CA LEU A 186 -7.82 -13.17 -0.67
C LEU A 186 -8.82 -14.32 -0.85
N GLN A 187 -8.75 -15.04 -1.97
CA GLN A 187 -9.73 -16.08 -2.31
C GLN A 187 -9.48 -17.41 -1.61
N SER A 188 -8.23 -17.86 -1.57
CA SER A 188 -7.87 -19.17 -1.03
C SER A 188 -7.12 -19.10 0.29
N GLY A 189 -6.78 -17.89 0.78
CA GLY A 189 -5.91 -17.73 1.93
C GLY A 189 -4.48 -18.18 1.65
N ASP A 190 -4.05 -18.23 0.38
CA ASP A 190 -2.70 -18.64 0.02
C ASP A 190 -1.68 -17.57 0.42
N PHE A 191 -1.15 -17.72 1.64
CA PHE A 191 -0.11 -16.83 2.14
C PHE A 191 1.16 -16.84 1.27
N ASN A 192 1.41 -17.87 0.45
CA ASN A 192 2.64 -17.94 -0.37
C ASN A 192 2.74 -16.78 -1.36
N GLN A 193 1.60 -16.15 -1.65
CA GLN A 193 1.53 -14.98 -2.51
C GLN A 193 1.99 -13.71 -1.80
N ASP A 194 1.99 -13.65 -0.47
CA ASP A 194 2.50 -12.50 0.28
C ASP A 194 4.01 -12.59 0.48
N THR A 195 4.73 -12.34 -0.61
CA THR A 195 6.19 -12.46 -0.68
C THR A 195 6.89 -11.60 0.37
N ILE A 196 7.93 -12.17 0.99
CA ILE A 196 8.76 -11.44 1.95
C ILE A 196 9.80 -10.61 1.22
N LEU A 197 9.91 -9.37 1.66
CA LEU A 197 10.72 -8.33 1.08
C LEU A 197 12.16 -8.39 1.58
N GLN A 198 13.06 -8.00 0.69
CA GLN A 198 14.47 -7.75 0.96
C GLN A 198 14.76 -6.27 0.81
N ASP A 199 15.91 -5.86 1.33
CA ASP A 199 16.37 -4.48 1.16
C ASP A 199 16.56 -4.19 -0.34
N ARG A 200 16.11 -3.01 -0.76
CA ARG A 200 16.12 -2.51 -2.14
C ARG A 200 15.18 -3.23 -3.11
N ASP A 201 14.23 -4.02 -2.61
CA ASP A 201 13.14 -4.51 -3.46
C ASP A 201 12.29 -3.34 -3.98
N THR A 202 11.85 -3.44 -5.23
CA THR A 202 10.86 -2.54 -5.83
C THR A 202 9.56 -3.30 -6.07
N ILE A 203 8.48 -2.87 -5.44
CA ILE A 203 7.15 -3.42 -5.57
C ILE A 203 6.40 -2.57 -6.59
N PHE A 204 6.04 -3.17 -7.71
CA PHE A 204 5.24 -2.55 -8.75
C PHE A 204 3.83 -3.13 -8.75
N VAL A 205 2.84 -2.26 -8.51
CA VAL A 205 1.41 -2.60 -8.55
C VAL A 205 0.84 -2.07 -9.88
N PRO A 206 0.53 -2.94 -10.86
CA PRO A 206 0.02 -2.48 -12.15
C PRO A 206 -1.42 -1.96 -12.07
N THR A 207 -1.83 -1.18 -13.07
CA THR A 207 -3.22 -0.81 -13.30
C THR A 207 -3.96 -1.93 -14.04
N ALA A 208 -5.17 -2.24 -13.60
CA ALA A 208 -6.09 -3.14 -14.30
C ALA A 208 -6.70 -2.38 -15.50
N PRO A 209 -6.55 -2.89 -16.74
CA PRO A 209 -7.13 -2.25 -17.92
C PRO A 209 -8.67 -2.31 -17.90
N GLU A 210 -9.22 -3.37 -17.32
CA GLU A 210 -10.65 -3.55 -17.09
C GLU A 210 -10.87 -4.09 -15.68
N MET A 211 -11.79 -3.50 -14.93
CA MET A 211 -12.20 -3.99 -13.62
C MET A 211 -13.72 -3.92 -13.50
N SER A 212 -14.33 -5.01 -13.04
CA SER A 212 -15.77 -5.03 -12.80
C SER A 212 -16.13 -4.15 -11.58
N PRO A 213 -17.29 -3.47 -11.58
CA PRO A 213 -17.73 -2.71 -10.40
C PRO A 213 -17.82 -3.55 -9.12
N SER A 214 -18.21 -4.83 -9.24
CA SER A 214 -18.25 -5.79 -8.14
C SER A 214 -16.88 -6.07 -7.54
N GLU A 215 -15.87 -6.28 -8.38
CA GLU A 215 -14.48 -6.54 -7.94
C GLU A 215 -13.88 -5.30 -7.28
N ALA A 216 -14.12 -4.10 -7.83
CA ALA A 216 -13.69 -2.86 -7.20
C ALA A 216 -14.28 -2.67 -5.79
N THR A 217 -15.55 -3.07 -5.61
CA THR A 217 -16.26 -2.99 -4.33
C THR A 217 -15.70 -3.99 -3.31
N GLU A 218 -15.35 -5.20 -3.75
CA GLU A 218 -14.70 -6.22 -2.92
C GLU A 218 -13.31 -5.75 -2.47
N LEU A 219 -12.50 -5.28 -3.42
CA LEU A 219 -11.16 -4.75 -3.16
C LEU A 219 -11.19 -3.55 -2.21
N ALA A 220 -12.23 -2.72 -2.24
CA ALA A 220 -12.34 -1.57 -1.34
C ALA A 220 -12.36 -1.95 0.16
N THR A 221 -12.67 -3.21 0.50
CA THR A 221 -12.81 -3.67 1.89
C THR A 221 -11.61 -4.47 2.41
N VAL A 222 -10.61 -4.75 1.57
CA VAL A 222 -9.52 -5.65 1.97
C VAL A 222 -8.54 -4.96 2.91
N SER A 223 -7.79 -5.77 3.66
CA SER A 223 -6.90 -5.28 4.73
C SER A 223 -5.72 -4.41 4.26
N PHE A 224 -5.50 -4.29 2.96
CA PHE A 224 -4.47 -3.44 2.34
C PHE A 224 -5.08 -2.43 1.36
N SER A 225 -6.36 -2.12 1.53
CA SER A 225 -7.02 -0.93 0.96
C SER A 225 -7.02 0.23 1.97
N PRO A 226 -7.22 1.47 1.51
CA PRO A 226 -7.34 2.63 2.40
C PRO A 226 -8.50 2.48 3.38
N ASP A 227 -8.30 2.82 4.66
CA ASP A 227 -9.37 2.78 5.68
C ASP A 227 -10.45 3.87 5.44
N THR A 228 -10.08 4.95 4.74
CA THR A 228 -10.98 6.06 4.37
C THR A 228 -10.73 6.51 2.93
N ILE A 229 -11.78 7.03 2.31
CA ILE A 229 -11.74 7.78 1.05
C ILE A 229 -12.08 9.24 1.31
N GLN A 230 -11.50 10.13 0.52
CA GLN A 230 -11.77 11.56 0.54
C GLN A 230 -12.77 11.90 -0.57
N VAL A 231 -13.83 12.61 -0.22
CA VAL A 231 -14.86 13.08 -1.15
C VAL A 231 -15.03 14.58 -0.93
N SER A 232 -15.05 15.36 -1.99
CA SER A 232 -15.28 16.81 -1.88
C SER A 232 -16.76 17.11 -2.05
N VAL A 233 -17.39 17.71 -1.06
CA VAL A 233 -18.78 18.17 -1.15
C VAL A 233 -18.77 19.70 -1.25
N VAL A 234 -19.26 20.24 -2.36
CA VAL A 234 -19.21 21.68 -2.65
C VAL A 234 -20.58 22.21 -3.05
N GLY A 235 -20.76 23.53 -2.96
CA GLY A 235 -22.03 24.20 -3.26
C GLY A 235 -22.91 24.40 -2.04
N GLU A 236 -24.23 24.33 -2.22
CA GLU A 236 -25.24 24.67 -1.21
C GLU A 236 -25.48 23.52 -0.20
N VAL A 237 -24.45 23.19 0.57
CA VAL A 237 -24.51 22.27 1.71
C VAL A 237 -24.20 23.01 3.00
N ILE A 238 -24.57 22.43 4.15
CA ILE A 238 -24.32 23.08 5.45
C ILE A 238 -22.81 23.24 5.73
N ARG A 239 -22.00 22.22 5.42
CA ARG A 239 -20.54 22.23 5.60
C ARG A 239 -19.83 21.81 4.32
N PRO A 240 -19.57 22.73 3.39
CA PRO A 240 -18.81 22.41 2.18
C PRO A 240 -17.34 22.15 2.54
N GLY A 241 -16.70 21.24 1.81
CA GLY A 241 -15.31 20.87 2.00
C GLY A 241 -15.03 19.39 1.72
N VAL A 242 -13.82 18.97 2.07
CA VAL A 242 -13.41 17.56 1.98
C VAL A 242 -13.98 16.79 3.16
N VAL A 243 -14.64 15.67 2.86
CA VAL A 243 -15.22 14.75 3.81
C VAL A 243 -14.48 13.42 3.72
N GLN A 244 -14.10 12.86 4.87
CA GLN A 244 -13.54 11.52 4.95
C GLN A 244 -14.63 10.53 5.30
N VAL A 245 -14.82 9.52 4.46
CA VAL A 245 -15.82 8.47 4.65
C VAL A 245 -15.18 7.09 4.44
N PRO A 246 -15.75 6.00 4.99
CA PRO A 246 -15.29 4.66 4.68
C PRO A 246 -15.37 4.33 3.19
N PRO A 247 -14.59 3.37 2.68
CA PRO A 247 -14.80 2.82 1.34
C PRO A 247 -16.22 2.26 1.17
N ASN A 248 -16.69 2.19 -0.07
CA ASN A 248 -18.06 1.78 -0.41
C ASN A 248 -19.18 2.68 0.16
N THR A 249 -18.85 3.89 0.64
CA THR A 249 -19.85 4.85 1.12
C THR A 249 -20.72 5.36 -0.04
N PRO A 250 -22.05 5.31 0.06
CA PRO A 250 -22.94 5.85 -0.97
C PRO A 250 -23.03 7.37 -0.91
N LEU A 251 -23.44 7.98 -2.03
CA LEU A 251 -23.52 9.43 -2.21
C LEU A 251 -24.28 10.15 -1.10
N ASN A 252 -25.47 9.65 -0.74
CA ASN A 252 -26.33 10.24 0.28
C ASN A 252 -25.63 10.33 1.64
N GLN A 253 -24.85 9.32 2.00
CA GLN A 253 -24.16 9.28 3.29
C GLN A 253 -23.05 10.34 3.38
N ALA A 254 -22.30 10.56 2.29
CA ALA A 254 -21.30 11.63 2.25
C ALA A 254 -21.96 13.02 2.35
N LEU A 255 -23.10 13.20 1.67
CA LEU A 255 -23.87 14.43 1.76
C LEU A 255 -24.38 14.70 3.19
N LEU A 256 -24.90 13.67 3.87
CA LEU A 256 -25.31 13.77 5.27
C LEU A 256 -24.12 14.08 6.20
N THR A 257 -22.94 13.53 5.91
CA THR A 257 -21.72 13.82 6.68
C THR A 257 -21.29 15.29 6.51
N ALA A 258 -21.49 15.86 5.31
CA ALA A 258 -21.38 17.31 5.06
C ALA A 258 -22.48 18.16 5.73
N GLY A 259 -23.36 17.55 6.54
CA GLY A 259 -24.47 18.21 7.23
C GLY A 259 -25.77 18.26 6.42
N GLY A 260 -25.78 17.69 5.21
CA GLY A 260 -26.93 17.72 4.31
C GLY A 260 -27.05 19.03 3.53
N PHE A 261 -28.20 19.18 2.88
CA PHE A 261 -28.55 20.35 2.07
C PHE A 261 -28.75 21.62 2.91
N ASP A 262 -28.33 22.77 2.39
CA ASP A 262 -28.82 24.06 2.87
C ASP A 262 -30.34 24.14 2.65
N GLN A 263 -31.10 24.32 3.72
CA GLN A 263 -32.56 24.22 3.68
C GLN A 263 -33.23 25.30 2.83
N ASN A 264 -32.56 26.44 2.64
CA ASN A 264 -33.12 27.62 1.98
C ASN A 264 -32.62 27.78 0.55
N ARG A 265 -31.37 27.39 0.28
CA ARG A 265 -30.69 27.69 -0.99
C ARG A 265 -30.43 26.49 -1.87
N ALA A 266 -30.41 25.27 -1.33
CA ALA A 266 -29.99 24.10 -2.08
C ALA A 266 -31.09 23.53 -2.99
N SER A 267 -30.69 23.03 -4.15
CA SER A 267 -31.49 22.13 -4.97
C SER A 267 -31.49 20.73 -4.35
N LYS A 268 -32.67 20.24 -3.94
CA LYS A 268 -32.83 18.93 -3.31
C LYS A 268 -33.20 17.81 -4.28
N SER A 269 -33.48 18.13 -5.55
CA SER A 269 -33.92 17.16 -6.54
C SER A 269 -32.78 16.34 -7.14
N SER A 270 -31.60 16.94 -7.25
CA SER A 270 -30.43 16.30 -7.88
C SER A 270 -29.14 16.99 -7.48
N VAL A 271 -28.04 16.25 -7.58
CA VAL A 271 -26.66 16.76 -7.45
C VAL A 271 -25.85 16.37 -8.68
N GLU A 272 -24.74 17.07 -8.92
CA GLU A 272 -23.77 16.67 -9.92
C GLU A 272 -22.64 15.89 -9.26
N LEU A 273 -22.43 14.64 -9.68
CA LEU A 273 -21.28 13.83 -9.32
C LEU A 273 -20.23 13.98 -10.41
N ILE A 274 -19.05 14.46 -10.01
CA ILE A 274 -17.89 14.63 -10.87
C ILE A 274 -16.82 13.62 -10.44
N ARG A 275 -16.35 12.81 -11.37
CA ARG A 275 -15.37 11.74 -11.12
C ARG A 275 -14.21 11.81 -12.10
N LEU A 276 -12.99 11.80 -11.57
CA LEU A 276 -11.76 11.69 -12.36
C LEU A 276 -11.56 10.23 -12.79
N ASN A 277 -11.46 10.02 -14.09
CA ASN A 277 -11.18 8.73 -14.68
C ASN A 277 -9.66 8.47 -14.70
N PRO A 278 -9.23 7.19 -14.74
CA PRO A 278 -7.82 6.83 -14.77
C PRO A 278 -7.03 7.41 -15.96
N ASP A 279 -7.70 7.68 -17.08
CA ASP A 279 -7.13 8.30 -18.29
C ASP A 279 -6.94 9.83 -18.16
N GLY A 280 -7.27 10.40 -17.00
CA GLY A 280 -7.22 11.83 -16.74
C GLY A 280 -8.45 12.61 -17.21
N THR A 281 -9.43 11.95 -17.83
CA THR A 281 -10.70 12.60 -18.21
C THR A 281 -11.61 12.74 -16.98
N VAL A 282 -12.60 13.62 -17.07
CA VAL A 282 -13.58 13.84 -16.01
C VAL A 282 -14.96 13.44 -16.51
N SER A 283 -15.62 12.54 -15.79
CA SER A 283 -17.03 12.22 -16.00
C SER A 283 -17.90 13.08 -15.09
N LYS A 284 -19.02 13.55 -15.64
CA LYS A 284 -20.02 14.36 -14.95
C LYS A 284 -21.37 13.68 -15.09
N ARG A 285 -22.04 13.45 -13.97
CA ARG A 285 -23.35 12.79 -13.94
C ARG A 285 -24.28 13.51 -12.98
N THR A 286 -25.44 13.90 -13.47
CA THR A 286 -26.54 14.35 -12.61
C THR A 286 -27.19 13.15 -11.95
N VAL A 287 -27.20 13.13 -10.62
CA VAL A 287 -27.77 12.06 -9.80
C VAL A 287 -29.04 12.60 -9.14
N PRO A 288 -30.24 12.05 -9.44
CA PRO A 288 -31.46 12.40 -8.74
C PRO A 288 -31.35 11.95 -7.28
N ILE A 289 -31.72 12.83 -6.35
CA ILE A 289 -31.58 12.56 -4.92
C ILE A 289 -32.88 12.04 -4.35
N ASP A 290 -32.80 10.85 -3.77
CA ASP A 290 -33.79 10.31 -2.87
C ASP A 290 -33.07 9.83 -1.59
N LEU A 291 -33.21 10.61 -0.52
CA LEU A 291 -32.56 10.32 0.77
C LEU A 291 -33.13 9.08 1.47
N ALA A 292 -34.29 8.57 1.02
CA ALA A 292 -34.87 7.34 1.54
C ALA A 292 -34.32 6.08 0.83
N GLN A 293 -33.60 6.22 -0.28
CA GLN A 293 -33.03 5.09 -1.02
C GLN A 293 -31.74 4.58 -0.39
N GLY A 294 -31.61 3.24 -0.36
CA GLY A 294 -30.35 2.55 -0.10
C GLY A 294 -29.35 2.72 -1.25
N ILE A 295 -28.36 1.84 -1.34
CA ILE A 295 -27.35 1.87 -2.42
C ILE A 295 -28.05 1.63 -3.77
N ASN A 296 -27.88 2.56 -4.71
CA ASN A 296 -28.47 2.48 -6.05
C ASN A 296 -27.58 3.21 -7.07
N GLU A 297 -27.18 2.56 -8.17
CA GLU A 297 -26.24 3.18 -9.13
C GLU A 297 -26.77 4.44 -9.83
N GLU A 298 -28.09 4.61 -9.93
CA GLU A 298 -28.72 5.75 -10.59
C GLU A 298 -28.94 6.93 -9.63
N SER A 299 -29.44 6.68 -8.42
CA SER A 299 -29.86 7.72 -7.46
C SER A 299 -28.99 7.84 -6.21
N ASN A 300 -28.22 6.81 -5.86
CA ASN A 300 -27.37 6.79 -4.67
C ASN A 300 -26.10 5.92 -4.87
N PRO A 301 -25.25 6.30 -5.84
CA PRO A 301 -24.12 5.49 -6.26
C PRO A 301 -23.03 5.42 -5.19
N ILE A 302 -22.22 4.36 -5.23
CA ILE A 302 -21.03 4.26 -4.41
C ILE A 302 -19.99 5.29 -4.86
N LEU A 303 -19.44 6.02 -3.89
CA LEU A 303 -18.41 7.02 -4.12
C LEU A 303 -17.02 6.39 -4.19
N ARG A 304 -16.16 7.03 -4.97
CA ARG A 304 -14.74 6.70 -5.10
C ARG A 304 -13.91 7.81 -4.47
N ASN A 305 -12.67 7.47 -4.12
CA ASN A 305 -11.71 8.45 -3.64
C ASN A 305 -11.54 9.58 -4.66
N ASN A 306 -11.55 10.82 -4.17
CA ASN A 306 -11.50 12.08 -4.92
C ASN A 306 -12.74 12.39 -5.78
N ASP A 307 -13.86 11.71 -5.57
CA ASP A 307 -15.14 12.16 -6.15
C ASP A 307 -15.52 13.55 -5.62
N ILE A 308 -16.17 14.34 -6.47
CA ILE A 308 -16.69 15.66 -6.13
C ILE A 308 -18.22 15.63 -6.28
N ILE A 309 -18.92 16.02 -5.22
CA ILE A 309 -20.37 16.18 -5.19
C ILE A 309 -20.64 17.68 -5.21
N VAL A 310 -21.31 18.15 -6.26
CA VAL A 310 -21.71 19.55 -6.40
C VAL A 310 -23.20 19.66 -6.15
N VAL A 311 -23.56 20.48 -5.17
CA VAL A 311 -24.96 20.79 -4.84
C VAL A 311 -25.30 22.17 -5.38
N ASP A 312 -26.15 22.19 -6.40
CA ASP A 312 -26.59 23.43 -7.04
C ASP A 312 -27.56 24.25 -6.18
N ARG A 313 -27.68 25.53 -6.53
CA ARG A 313 -28.71 26.44 -5.99
C ARG A 313 -30.09 26.12 -6.54
N SER A 314 -31.11 26.25 -5.69
CA SER A 314 -32.51 26.11 -6.04
C SER A 314 -32.97 27.20 -7.03
N ASN A 315 -33.86 26.84 -7.95
CA ASN A 315 -34.35 27.75 -9.00
C ASN A 315 -35.23 28.89 -8.48
N VAL A 316 -35.72 28.81 -7.23
CA VAL A 316 -36.58 29.83 -6.60
C VAL A 316 -35.78 31.07 -6.18
N VAL A 317 -34.47 30.94 -5.93
CA VAL A 317 -33.59 32.07 -5.54
C VAL A 317 -33.07 32.86 -6.76
N ARG A 318 -33.03 32.26 -7.96
CA ARG A 318 -32.58 32.98 -9.18
C ARG A 318 -33.55 34.09 -9.62
N VAL A 319 -34.82 33.98 -9.25
CA VAL A 319 -35.87 34.95 -9.63
C VAL A 319 -35.97 36.11 -8.63
N THR A 320 -35.62 35.92 -7.35
CA THR A 320 -35.72 37.00 -6.34
C THR A 320 -34.54 37.96 -6.37
N ASP A 321 -33.31 37.49 -6.61
CA ASP A 321 -32.13 38.37 -6.69
C ASP A 321 -32.17 39.27 -7.94
N SER A 322 -32.80 38.80 -9.03
CA SER A 322 -33.03 39.59 -10.25
C SER A 322 -34.10 40.66 -10.06
N ILE A 323 -35.07 40.47 -9.16
CA ILE A 323 -36.10 41.47 -8.86
C ILE A 323 -35.57 42.54 -7.89
N GLN A 324 -34.67 42.16 -6.97
CA GLN A 324 -34.09 43.11 -6.00
C GLN A 324 -32.97 43.99 -6.60
N THR A 325 -32.32 43.55 -7.67
CA THR A 325 -31.34 44.36 -8.42
C THR A 325 -31.93 45.19 -9.57
N THR A 326 -33.20 45.01 -9.90
CA THR A 326 -33.89 45.77 -10.99
C THR A 326 -34.83 46.86 -10.46
N LEU A 327 -34.94 47.05 -9.15
CA LEU A 327 -35.75 48.12 -8.52
C LEU A 327 -34.93 49.27 -7.91
N GLN A 328 -33.70 49.47 -8.38
CA GLN A 328 -33.06 50.79 -8.37
C GLN A 328 -32.48 51.05 -9.77
N PRO A 329 -32.91 52.11 -10.50
CA PRO A 329 -32.98 53.47 -9.98
C PRO A 329 -34.22 54.27 -10.45
N VAL A 330 -35.19 54.54 -9.56
CA VAL A 330 -36.29 55.50 -9.88
C VAL A 330 -36.53 56.52 -8.76
N ASP A 331 -35.48 56.91 -8.02
CA ASP A 331 -35.55 58.03 -7.06
C ASP A 331 -34.65 59.23 -7.44
N ARG A 332 -34.15 59.28 -8.69
CA ARG A 332 -33.34 60.43 -9.18
C ARG A 332 -33.92 61.19 -10.39
N VAL A 333 -35.20 60.99 -10.74
CA VAL A 333 -35.81 61.69 -11.90
C VAL A 333 -36.94 62.67 -11.52
N PHE A 334 -37.43 62.71 -10.28
CA PHE A 334 -38.43 63.72 -9.85
C PHE A 334 -37.84 64.93 -9.09
N GLY A 335 -36.55 65.23 -9.31
CA GLY A 335 -35.87 66.41 -8.74
C GLY A 335 -35.63 67.58 -9.71
N PHE A 336 -36.21 67.56 -10.92
CA PHE A 336 -35.85 68.54 -11.98
C PHE A 336 -36.99 69.40 -12.54
N LEU A 337 -38.21 69.38 -11.98
CA LEU A 337 -39.31 70.23 -12.45
C LEU A 337 -40.02 71.01 -11.35
N ASN A 338 -39.26 71.71 -10.48
CA ASN A 338 -39.80 72.87 -9.76
C ASN A 338 -38.75 73.97 -9.46
N ILE A 339 -37.81 74.16 -10.39
CA ILE A 339 -36.84 75.29 -10.36
C ILE A 339 -37.42 76.59 -10.99
N LEU A 340 -38.66 76.58 -11.49
CA LEU A 340 -39.31 77.78 -12.06
C LEU A 340 -40.53 78.29 -11.26
N ARG A 341 -40.54 78.12 -9.94
CA ARG A 341 -41.47 78.84 -9.03
C ARG A 341 -40.76 79.65 -7.94
N LEU A 342 -39.52 80.11 -8.24
CA LEU A 342 -38.75 81.05 -7.42
C LEU A 342 -38.44 82.36 -8.18
N LEU A 343 -39.31 82.77 -9.10
CA LEU A 343 -39.38 84.13 -9.63
C LEU A 343 -40.86 84.51 -9.69
N GLY A 344 -41.32 85.22 -8.67
CA GLY A 344 -42.71 85.64 -8.54
C GLY A 344 -43.14 86.56 -9.68
N ILE A 345 -44.25 86.19 -10.31
CA ILE A 345 -45.13 87.10 -11.05
C ILE A 345 -46.57 86.70 -10.70
N PHE A 346 -47.30 87.70 -10.19
CA PHE A 346 -48.72 87.84 -9.85
C PHE A 346 -49.72 87.15 -10.81
N PHE A 347 -51.00 86.88 -10.50
CA PHE A 347 -51.95 87.25 -9.43
C PHE A 347 -52.94 86.08 -9.26
#